data_AF-A0A536KGQ9-F1
#
_entry.id   AF-A0A536KGQ9-F1
#
_cell.length_a   1.000
_cell.length_b   1.000
_cell.length_c   1.000
_cell.angle_alpha   90.00
_cell.angle_beta   90.00
_cell.angle_gamma   90.00
#
_symmetry.space_group_name_H-M   'P 1'
#
loop_
_entity.id
_entity.type
_entity.pdbx_description
1 polymer ?
#
loop_
_entity_poly.entity_id
_entity_poly.type
_entity_poly.pdbx_seq_one_letter_code
_entity_poly.pdbx_strand_id
1 'polypeptide(L)'
;MQRPGPDRPFRSDRPFGGGGGRYGGGGGGRFGDRGDRGGFRRAYGGPQGPAIDYRALVEFVARTIAEKPGEVEINAFERGHGTVAIKIKMADEDMGRLIGKAGRNIEALRTLVRVASLRERKRVFVDMANTR
;
A
#
# COMPACT_ATOMS: atom_id res chain seq x y z
N MET A 1 -57.78 40.99 8.98
CA MET A 1 -57.33 39.62 8.65
C MET A 1 -57.25 39.47 7.14
N GLN A 2 -56.05 39.21 6.60
CA GLN A 2 -55.81 38.40 5.39
C GLN A 2 -54.29 38.17 5.22
N ARG A 3 -53.94 36.93 4.90
CA ARG A 3 -52.59 36.33 4.78
C ARG A 3 -52.05 36.47 3.33
N PRO A 4 -50.77 36.10 3.06
CA PRO A 4 -49.88 36.78 2.10
C PRO A 4 -49.95 36.25 0.66
N GLY A 5 -49.41 37.03 -0.27
CA GLY A 5 -49.15 36.64 -1.67
C GLY A 5 -47.67 36.28 -1.92
N PRO A 6 -47.36 35.62 -3.06
CA PRO A 6 -46.32 34.59 -3.16
C PRO A 6 -44.94 35.09 -3.64
N ASP A 7 -43.99 34.17 -3.49
CA ASP A 7 -42.55 34.23 -3.74
C ASP A 7 -42.13 34.91 -5.06
N ARG A 8 -41.15 35.83 -4.97
CA ARG A 8 -40.46 36.39 -6.13
C ARG A 8 -39.16 35.62 -6.41
N PRO A 9 -38.83 35.29 -7.67
CA PRO A 9 -37.53 34.75 -8.02
C PRO A 9 -36.51 35.89 -8.12
N PHE A 10 -35.33 35.71 -7.51
CA PHE A 10 -34.18 36.59 -7.72
C PHE A 10 -33.07 35.82 -8.42
N ARG A 11 -33.01 35.96 -9.75
CA ARG A 11 -31.74 35.92 -10.47
C ARG A 11 -31.15 37.33 -10.42
N SER A 12 -29.90 37.44 -9.99
CA SER A 12 -29.07 38.60 -10.29
C SER A 12 -27.62 38.15 -10.44
N ASP A 13 -27.15 38.31 -11.67
CA ASP A 13 -25.77 38.22 -12.13
C ASP A 13 -24.82 39.12 -11.33
N ARG A 14 -23.61 38.61 -11.05
CA ARG A 14 -22.38 39.24 -11.55
C ARG A 14 -21.14 38.35 -11.37
N PRO A 15 -20.32 38.16 -12.42
CA PRO A 15 -19.06 37.43 -12.37
C PRO A 15 -17.92 38.34 -11.91
N PHE A 16 -17.06 37.83 -11.02
CA PHE A 16 -15.81 38.49 -10.66
C PHE A 16 -14.80 38.32 -11.80
N GLY A 17 -14.50 39.41 -12.49
CA GLY A 17 -13.34 39.53 -13.38
C GLY A 17 -12.08 39.92 -12.60
N GLY A 18 -10.92 39.46 -13.08
CA GLY A 18 -9.61 39.92 -12.61
C GLY A 18 -8.38 39.18 -13.18
N GLY A 19 -8.09 39.35 -14.49
CA GLY A 19 -6.77 39.21 -15.16
C GLY A 19 -6.18 37.79 -15.31
N GLY A 20 -5.73 37.29 -16.46
CA GLY A 20 -5.27 37.89 -17.71
C GLY A 20 -3.91 37.27 -18.07
N GLY A 21 -3.84 36.36 -19.04
CA GLY A 21 -2.56 35.79 -19.48
C GLY A 21 -2.68 34.63 -20.46
N ARG A 22 -2.24 34.87 -21.69
CA ARG A 22 -2.41 34.06 -22.91
C ARG A 22 -1.53 32.81 -22.92
N TYR A 23 -2.06 31.66 -23.36
CA TYR A 23 -1.23 30.57 -23.88
C TYR A 23 -1.39 30.51 -25.40
N GLY A 24 -0.38 31.03 -26.09
CA GLY A 24 -0.20 30.85 -27.53
C GLY A 24 1.29 30.71 -27.83
N GLY A 25 1.68 29.55 -28.37
CA GLY A 25 2.70 29.40 -29.41
C GLY A 25 4.19 29.39 -29.03
N GLY A 26 4.78 28.18 -29.05
CA GLY A 26 5.97 27.88 -29.88
C GLY A 26 7.38 28.15 -29.33
N GLY A 27 8.28 27.17 -29.53
CA GLY A 27 9.72 27.46 -29.73
C GLY A 27 10.74 26.63 -28.92
N GLY A 28 11.19 25.53 -29.52
CA GLY A 28 12.51 24.87 -29.40
C GLY A 28 13.42 25.15 -28.20
N GLY A 29 13.56 24.13 -27.33
CA GLY A 29 14.74 23.92 -26.50
C GLY A 29 15.30 22.53 -26.77
N ARG A 30 16.46 22.46 -27.45
CA ARG A 30 17.25 21.24 -27.62
C ARG A 30 17.79 20.80 -26.26
N PHE A 31 17.11 19.87 -25.60
CA PHE A 31 17.66 19.17 -24.44
C PHE A 31 18.02 17.74 -24.85
N GLY A 32 19.33 17.53 -24.91
CA GLY A 32 19.96 16.27 -25.27
C GLY A 32 19.73 15.17 -24.26
N ASP A 33 20.13 13.98 -24.70
CA ASP A 33 20.36 12.77 -23.93
C ASP A 33 19.18 12.25 -23.08
N ARG A 34 18.41 11.36 -23.72
CA ARG A 34 17.64 10.31 -23.04
C ARG A 34 18.61 9.32 -22.39
N GLY A 35 19.21 9.71 -21.28
CA GLY A 35 19.86 8.83 -20.31
C GLY A 35 19.06 8.84 -19.02
N ASP A 36 18.71 7.65 -18.53
CA ASP A 36 18.16 7.43 -17.18
C ASP A 36 16.65 7.66 -16.96
N ARG A 37 15.84 6.76 -17.54
CA ARG A 37 14.60 6.29 -16.89
C ARG A 37 14.94 5.13 -15.96
N GLY A 38 15.82 5.35 -14.99
CA GLY A 38 16.14 4.43 -13.89
C GLY A 38 15.33 4.79 -12.65
N GLY A 39 14.33 3.96 -12.32
CA GLY A 39 13.39 4.21 -11.23
C GLY A 39 14.04 4.32 -9.85
N PHE A 40 13.42 5.13 -8.99
CA PHE A 40 13.39 5.04 -7.52
C PHE A 40 14.70 4.70 -6.76
N ARG A 41 15.89 4.93 -7.33
CA ARG A 41 17.15 4.91 -6.61
C ARG A 41 17.36 6.26 -5.92
N ARG A 42 16.55 6.55 -4.90
CA ARG A 42 17.06 7.39 -3.81
C ARG A 42 17.59 6.47 -2.73
N ALA A 43 18.88 6.66 -2.48
CA ALA A 43 19.64 6.10 -1.39
C ALA A 43 18.85 6.17 -0.09
N TYR A 44 18.24 5.05 0.25
CA TYR A 44 17.81 4.77 1.60
C TYR A 44 19.03 4.06 2.23
N GLY A 45 20.00 4.88 2.68
CA GLY A 45 21.06 4.58 3.67
C GLY A 45 20.71 5.27 4.99
N GLY A 46 20.82 4.60 6.13
CA GLY A 46 20.12 4.95 7.37
C GLY A 46 20.19 3.81 8.37
N PRO A 47 20.10 4.11 9.68
CA PRO A 47 20.52 3.20 10.74
C PRO A 47 19.79 1.87 10.66
N GLN A 48 20.55 0.78 10.65
CA GLN A 48 20.01 -0.56 10.82
C GLN A 48 19.52 -0.65 12.27
N GLY A 49 18.23 -0.40 12.48
CA GLY A 49 17.57 -0.81 13.73
C GLY A 49 17.72 -2.32 13.94
N PRO A 50 17.34 -2.84 15.12
CA PRO A 50 17.37 -4.27 15.37
C PRO A 50 16.66 -5.01 14.23
N ALA A 51 17.28 -6.08 13.73
CA ALA A 51 16.72 -6.89 12.66
C ALA A 51 15.33 -7.38 13.08
N ILE A 52 14.33 -7.14 12.23
CA ILE A 52 12.96 -7.55 12.46
C ILE A 52 12.86 -9.02 12.06
N ASP A 53 12.43 -9.85 13.01
CA ASP A 53 12.06 -11.21 12.70
C ASP A 53 10.65 -11.25 12.09
N TYR A 54 10.61 -11.25 10.75
CA TYR A 54 9.34 -11.30 10.03
C TYR A 54 8.61 -12.63 10.19
N ARG A 55 9.32 -13.73 10.46
CA ARG A 55 8.69 -15.02 10.72
C ARG A 55 7.89 -14.93 12.01
N ALA A 56 8.50 -14.44 13.08
CA ALA A 56 7.85 -14.29 14.38
C ALA A 56 6.62 -13.37 14.31
N LEU A 57 6.70 -12.26 13.57
CA LEU A 57 5.57 -11.36 13.34
C LEU A 57 4.39 -12.07 12.68
N VAL A 58 4.66 -12.77 11.56
CA VAL A 58 3.63 -13.48 10.82
C VAL A 58 3.07 -14.65 11.63
N GLU A 59 3.91 -15.32 12.40
CA GLU A 59 3.53 -16.42 13.29
C GLU A 59 2.59 -15.98 14.40
N PHE A 60 2.89 -14.84 15.02
CA PHE A 60 2.01 -14.25 16.01
C PHE A 60 0.63 -13.93 15.44
N VAL A 61 0.55 -13.30 14.26
CA VAL A 61 -0.73 -12.96 13.65
C VAL A 61 -1.46 -14.21 13.16
N ALA A 62 -0.76 -15.17 12.57
CA ALA A 62 -1.37 -16.40 12.09
C ALA A 62 -1.95 -17.24 13.24
N ARG A 63 -1.22 -17.39 14.35
CA ARG A 63 -1.67 -18.14 15.53
C ARG A 63 -2.84 -17.49 16.26
N THR A 64 -3.02 -16.18 16.16
CA THR A 64 -4.17 -15.48 16.78
C THR A 64 -5.46 -15.62 15.95
N ILE A 65 -5.33 -15.91 14.65
CA ILE A 65 -6.47 -16.08 13.74
C ILE A 65 -6.83 -17.56 13.53
N ALA A 66 -5.83 -18.44 13.54
CA ALA A 66 -6.01 -19.88 13.37
C ALA A 66 -6.75 -20.50 14.56
N GLU A 67 -7.64 -21.45 14.27
CA GLU A 67 -8.30 -22.26 15.29
C GLU A 67 -7.37 -23.35 15.83
N LYS A 68 -6.45 -23.83 14.97
CA LYS A 68 -5.40 -24.79 15.35
C LYS A 68 -4.01 -24.18 15.19
N PRO A 69 -3.52 -23.42 16.18
CA PRO A 69 -2.21 -22.77 16.09
C PRO A 69 -1.02 -23.75 15.97
N GLY A 70 -1.23 -25.04 16.27
CA GLY A 70 -0.21 -26.09 16.14
C GLY A 70 0.04 -26.58 14.71
N GLU A 71 -0.88 -26.34 13.78
CA GLU A 71 -0.73 -26.73 12.36
C GLU A 71 -0.18 -25.58 11.49
N VAL A 72 0.19 -24.47 12.10
CA VAL A 72 0.72 -23.28 11.41
C VAL A 72 2.23 -23.41 11.23
N GLU A 73 2.65 -23.59 9.98
CA GLU A 73 4.05 -23.63 9.59
C GLU A 73 4.44 -22.38 8.79
N ILE A 74 5.47 -21.67 9.25
CA ILE A 74 5.98 -20.48 8.57
C ILE A 74 7.45 -20.65 8.24
N ASN A 75 7.76 -20.48 6.96
CA ASN A 75 9.08 -20.60 6.40
C ASN A 75 9.53 -19.25 5.82
N ALA A 76 10.65 -18.72 6.29
CA ALA A 76 11.27 -17.53 5.74
C ALA A 76 12.45 -17.91 4.85
N PHE A 77 12.49 -17.35 3.64
CA PHE A 77 13.54 -17.56 2.66
C PHE A 77 14.14 -16.21 2.29
N GLU A 78 15.43 -16.01 2.59
CA GLU A 78 16.14 -14.87 2.03
C GLU A 78 16.46 -15.14 0.56
N ARG A 79 15.94 -14.27 -0.30
CA ARG A 79 16.28 -14.19 -1.72
C ARG A 79 17.31 -13.05 -1.81
N GLY A 80 18.43 -13.28 -2.51
CA GLY A 80 19.49 -12.26 -2.64
C GLY A 80 18.98 -10.87 -3.01
N HIS A 81 19.81 -9.84 -2.80
CA HIS A 81 19.44 -8.42 -2.94
C HIS A 81 18.45 -7.91 -1.87
N GLY A 82 18.56 -8.40 -0.63
CA GLY A 82 17.74 -7.91 0.49
C GLY A 82 16.26 -8.24 0.33
N THR A 83 15.93 -9.33 -0.35
CA THR A 83 14.55 -9.78 -0.51
C THR A 83 14.27 -10.93 0.47
N VAL A 84 13.11 -10.94 1.12
CA VAL A 84 12.69 -12.02 2.00
C VAL A 84 11.33 -12.51 1.54
N ALA A 85 11.19 -13.80 1.34
CA ALA A 85 9.93 -14.46 1.02
C ALA A 85 9.46 -15.27 2.22
N ILE A 86 8.27 -14.98 2.71
CA ILE A 86 7.64 -15.70 3.81
C ILE A 86 6.58 -16.59 3.20
N LYS A 87 6.70 -17.90 3.41
CA LYS A 87 5.68 -18.88 3.03
C LYS A 87 4.93 -19.33 4.27
N ILE A 88 3.61 -19.22 4.20
CA ILE A 88 2.70 -19.69 5.23
C ILE A 88 2.04 -20.97 4.73
N LYS A 89 2.08 -22.01 5.58
CA LYS A 89 1.37 -23.28 5.42
C LYS A 89 0.49 -23.48 6.65
N MET A 90 -0.77 -23.85 6.40
CA MET A 90 -1.78 -24.14 7.42
C MET A 90 -2.92 -24.91 6.75
N ALA A 91 -3.82 -25.48 7.53
CA ALA A 91 -5.04 -26.10 7.01
C ALA A 91 -5.90 -25.09 6.22
N ASP A 92 -6.67 -25.57 5.24
CA ASP A 92 -7.51 -24.73 4.37
C ASP A 92 -8.53 -23.90 5.16
N GLU A 93 -9.07 -24.47 6.24
CA GLU A 93 -10.02 -23.81 7.14
C GLU A 93 -9.40 -22.57 7.82
N ASP A 94 -8.15 -22.69 8.27
CA ASP A 94 -7.40 -21.60 8.89
C ASP A 94 -6.88 -20.61 7.83
N MET A 95 -6.55 -21.09 6.63
CA MET A 95 -6.16 -20.23 5.52
C MET A 95 -7.32 -19.31 5.10
N GLY A 96 -8.55 -19.83 5.05
CA GLY A 96 -9.74 -19.02 4.80
C GLY A 96 -9.94 -17.92 5.84
N ARG A 97 -9.70 -18.21 7.12
CA ARG A 97 -9.75 -17.22 8.22
C ARG A 97 -8.64 -16.18 8.14
N LEU A 98 -7.42 -16.61 7.81
CA LEU A 98 -6.25 -15.74 7.64
C LEU A 98 -6.43 -14.77 6.46
N ILE A 99 -7.01 -15.22 5.36
CA ILE A 99 -7.38 -14.34 4.24
C ILE A 99 -8.49 -13.39 4.70
N GLY A 100 -9.48 -13.92 5.40
CA GLY A 100 -10.63 -13.18 5.89
C GLY A 100 -11.57 -12.74 4.77
N LYS A 101 -12.74 -12.20 5.14
CA LYS A 101 -13.74 -11.75 4.18
C LYS A 101 -13.17 -10.66 3.26
N ALA A 102 -13.21 -10.89 1.95
CA ALA A 102 -12.63 -10.02 0.92
C ALA A 102 -11.12 -9.77 1.04
N GLY A 103 -10.37 -10.65 1.73
CA GLY A 103 -8.91 -10.52 1.82
C GLY A 103 -8.42 -9.43 2.78
N ARG A 104 -9.27 -8.89 3.66
CA ARG A 104 -8.90 -7.78 4.55
C ARG A 104 -7.77 -8.15 5.52
N ASN A 105 -7.78 -9.37 6.06
CA ASN A 105 -6.80 -9.80 7.05
C ASN A 105 -5.42 -9.99 6.41
N ILE A 106 -5.37 -10.64 5.24
CA ILE A 106 -4.11 -10.82 4.49
C ILE A 106 -3.54 -9.49 3.99
N GLU A 107 -4.39 -8.54 3.58
CA GLU A 107 -3.94 -7.22 3.14
C GLU A 107 -3.35 -6.40 4.30
N ALA A 108 -3.98 -6.46 5.47
CA ALA A 108 -3.45 -5.85 6.69
C ALA A 108 -2.08 -6.45 7.05
N LEU A 109 -1.96 -7.78 7.03
CA LEU A 109 -0.70 -8.48 7.31
C LEU A 109 0.41 -8.07 6.32
N ARG A 110 0.10 -8.03 5.02
CA ARG A 110 1.03 -7.57 3.98
C ARG A 110 1.49 -6.14 4.21
N THR A 111 0.57 -5.26 4.61
CA THR A 111 0.86 -3.87 4.93
C THR A 111 1.80 -3.77 6.13
N LEU A 112 1.54 -4.51 7.22
CA LEU A 112 2.39 -4.52 8.41
C LEU A 112 3.82 -4.99 8.08
N VAL A 113 3.95 -6.10 7.35
CA VAL A 113 5.24 -6.65 6.93
C VAL A 113 5.99 -5.66 6.04
N ARG A 114 5.29 -4.99 5.12
CA ARG A 114 5.89 -3.96 4.25
C ARG A 114 6.38 -2.76 5.05
N VAL A 115 5.59 -2.27 6.01
CA VAL A 115 5.98 -1.14 6.88
C VAL A 115 7.19 -1.51 7.74
N ALA A 116 7.20 -2.72 8.30
CA ALA A 116 8.36 -3.25 9.02
C ALA A 116 9.61 -3.26 8.14
N SER A 117 9.49 -3.71 6.89
CA SER A 117 10.63 -3.84 5.98
C SER A 117 11.25 -2.51 5.52
N LEU A 118 10.50 -1.40 5.61
CA LEU A 118 11.01 -0.06 5.30
C LEU A 118 12.19 0.33 6.22
N ARG A 119 12.22 -0.18 7.46
CA ARG A 119 13.30 0.10 8.42
C ARG A 119 14.61 -0.56 8.02
N GLU A 120 14.55 -1.78 7.46
CA GLU A 120 15.73 -2.56 7.04
C GLU A 120 16.10 -2.39 5.56
N ARG A 121 15.34 -1.62 4.79
CA ARG A 121 15.45 -1.58 3.30
C ARG A 121 15.35 -2.95 2.64
N LYS A 122 14.68 -3.90 3.30
CA LYS A 122 14.40 -5.20 2.72
C LYS A 122 13.07 -5.18 1.98
N ARG A 123 12.97 -5.98 0.93
CA ARG A 123 11.71 -6.25 0.24
C ARG A 123 11.15 -7.54 0.78
N VAL A 124 10.03 -7.48 1.49
CA VAL A 124 9.44 -8.67 2.10
C VAL A 124 8.13 -8.99 1.41
N PHE A 125 7.96 -10.25 1.03
CA PHE A 125 6.75 -10.77 0.39
C PHE A 125 6.18 -11.90 1.22
N VAL A 126 4.85 -11.90 1.37
CA VAL A 126 4.11 -12.95 2.05
C VAL A 126 3.33 -13.75 1.00
N ASP A 127 3.63 -15.03 0.94
CA ASP A 127 3.02 -15.99 0.05
C ASP A 127 2.32 -17.10 0.85
N MET A 128 1.17 -17.53 0.36
CA MET A 128 0.36 -18.56 0.98
C MET A 128 0.53 -19.83 0.14
N ALA A 129 1.11 -20.86 0.73
CA ALA A 129 1.33 -22.11 0.05
C ALA A 129 0.02 -22.91 0.06
N ASN A 130 -0.74 -22.84 -1.03
CA ASN A 130 -1.89 -23.72 -1.24
C ASN A 130 -1.38 -25.12 -1.61
N THR A 131 -1.54 -26.09 -0.72
CA THR A 131 -1.40 -27.49 -1.10
C THR A 131 -2.65 -27.85 -1.91
N ARG A 132 -2.48 -28.44 -3.10
CA ARG A 132 -3.59 -28.93 -3.93
C ARG A 132 -3.78 -30.42 -3.70
#